data_AF-A0A8H6WHZ4-F1
#
_entry.id   AF-A0A8H6WHZ4-F1
#
_cell.length_a   1.000
_cell.length_b   1.000
_cell.length_c   1.000
_cell.angle_alpha   90.00
_cell.angle_beta   90.00
_cell.angle_gamma   90.00
#
_symmetry.space_group_name_H-M   'P 1'
#
loop_
_entity.id
_entity.type
_entity.pdbx_description
1 polymer ?
#
loop_
_entity_poly.entity_id
_entity_poly.type
_entity_poly.pdbx_seq_one_letter_code
_entity_poly.pdbx_strand_id
1 'polypeptide(L)'
;MRLGCVVALFCSVLVSARTELDPQTPKEQLIAFAAAGDGVIALDAAKFALLTVKDRTWSASIEFTARSTKWGCGACAAFAPEWRSVAKAWAKAPKQHMHDHFFATFDFDADGSKGQAIFQQLGMKSAPMVVVYPKDGNAQLAKFDLSDFSQPIYLDTPPTRIPLSRPFDYAFYLTRSGAFLGALALTYTAIRLRILQNRWIWATASLAFSMVMASGYMFARIRGAPWAGRGGQMVAPGAQSMYAGEVRLVAPIYILLGLAFYILATIVPQYPVSRAGQRIVVYSSSLLIFFGYSLLIVLFRIKMRSYPYRIL
;
A
#
# COMPACT_ATOMS: atom_id res chain seq x y z
N MET A 1 -41.48 55.39 27.84
CA MET A 1 -40.80 54.66 28.94
C MET A 1 -39.51 54.06 28.39
N ARG A 2 -38.36 54.54 28.90
CA ARG A 2 -37.06 53.84 29.14
C ARG A 2 -36.53 52.90 28.03
N LEU A 3 -35.30 53.00 27.48
CA LEU A 3 -34.04 53.49 28.04
C LEU A 3 -32.94 53.53 26.94
N GLY A 4 -32.14 54.62 26.89
CA GLY A 4 -30.72 54.76 26.46
C GLY A 4 -30.30 54.35 25.03
N CYS A 5 -29.77 55.19 24.13
CA CYS A 5 -29.15 56.53 24.18
C CYS A 5 -27.88 56.69 25.04
N VAL A 6 -26.83 55.87 24.82
CA VAL A 6 -25.43 56.24 25.17
C VAL A 6 -24.43 55.46 24.30
N VAL A 7 -24.14 55.88 23.05
CA VAL A 7 -22.84 55.59 22.37
C VAL A 7 -22.59 56.65 21.30
N ALA A 8 -22.24 57.87 21.71
CA ALA A 8 -21.56 58.85 20.83
C ALA A 8 -21.19 60.06 21.68
N LEU A 9 -19.96 60.12 22.18
CA LEU A 9 -19.17 61.33 22.50
C LEU A 9 -18.03 60.93 23.46
N PHE A 10 -16.83 60.78 22.90
CA PHE A 10 -15.52 61.11 23.48
C PHE A 10 -14.49 60.66 22.42
N CYS A 11 -14.29 61.47 21.38
CA CYS A 11 -13.28 62.54 21.36
C CYS A 11 -11.86 61.98 21.43
N SER A 12 -11.30 61.80 20.24
CA SER A 12 -9.91 62.10 19.87
C SER A 12 -9.08 62.80 20.95
N VAL A 13 -8.10 62.09 21.51
CA VAL A 13 -6.84 62.68 21.98
C VAL A 13 -5.70 61.80 21.49
N LEU A 14 -4.85 62.46 20.72
CA LEU A 14 -3.51 62.07 20.29
C LEU A 14 -2.70 61.42 21.41
N VAL A 15 -2.15 60.24 21.16
CA VAL A 15 -0.78 59.92 21.58
C VAL A 15 -0.12 59.17 20.44
N SER A 16 0.72 59.89 19.69
CA SER A 16 1.80 59.32 18.91
C SER A 16 2.70 58.54 19.88
N ALA A 17 2.45 57.24 20.03
CA ALA A 17 3.47 56.34 20.54
C ALA A 17 4.50 56.15 19.43
N ARG A 18 5.47 57.07 19.37
CA ARG A 18 6.81 56.71 18.89
C ARG A 18 7.26 55.60 19.84
N THR A 19 7.15 54.34 19.40
CA THR A 19 7.93 53.27 20.02
C THR A 19 9.38 53.57 19.68
N GLU A 20 10.04 54.28 20.59
CA GLU A 20 11.49 54.30 20.64
C GLU A 20 11.95 52.85 20.73
N LEU A 21 12.76 52.47 19.76
CA LEU A 21 13.40 51.18 19.63
C LEU A 21 14.40 51.06 20.78
N ASP A 22 13.94 50.50 21.90
CA ASP A 22 14.80 50.07 23.02
C ASP A 22 15.89 49.14 22.43
N PRO A 23 17.18 49.26 22.80
CA PRO A 23 18.25 48.49 22.19
C PRO A 23 18.10 47.03 22.63
N GLN A 24 17.34 46.26 21.85
CA GLN A 24 17.22 44.82 22.05
C GLN A 24 18.62 44.22 22.12
N THR A 25 18.85 43.41 23.15
CA THR A 25 20.11 42.69 23.24
C THR A 25 20.28 41.83 21.98
N PRO A 26 21.50 41.72 21.39
CA PRO A 26 21.71 41.00 20.13
C PRO A 26 21.10 39.59 20.10
N LYS A 27 21.02 38.94 21.27
CA LYS A 27 20.40 37.63 21.45
C LYS A 27 18.88 37.62 21.19
N GLU A 28 18.14 38.64 21.62
CA GLU A 28 16.68 38.72 21.42
C GLU A 28 16.32 38.89 19.94
N GLN A 29 17.11 39.69 19.21
CA GLN A 29 16.96 39.85 17.76
C GLN A 29 17.19 38.52 17.03
N LEU A 30 18.19 37.74 17.45
CA LEU A 30 18.46 36.41 16.88
C LEU A 30 17.33 35.41 17.15
N ILE A 31 16.71 35.46 18.33
CA ILE A 31 15.54 34.63 18.65
C ILE A 31 14.36 34.97 17.74
N ALA A 32 14.09 36.26 17.52
CA ALA A 32 13.05 36.72 16.62
C ALA A 32 13.31 36.25 15.17
N PHE A 33 14.55 36.36 14.69
CA PHE A 33 14.93 35.89 13.36
C PHE A 33 14.82 34.37 13.20
N ALA A 34 15.18 33.60 14.23
CA ALA A 34 15.05 32.15 14.20
C ALA A 34 13.57 31.70 14.19
N ALA A 35 12.71 32.39 14.95
CA ALA A 35 11.27 32.10 14.98
C ALA A 35 10.59 32.41 13.64
N ALA A 36 11.02 33.47 12.93
CA ALA A 36 10.47 33.84 11.63
C ALA A 36 10.84 32.86 10.49
N GLY A 37 11.93 32.09 10.65
CA GLY A 37 12.49 31.21 9.62
C GLY A 37 12.35 29.72 9.91
N ASP A 38 11.35 29.29 10.69
CA ASP A 38 11.14 27.89 11.09
C ASP A 38 12.38 27.23 11.75
N GLY A 39 13.18 28.03 12.45
CA GLY A 39 14.42 27.60 13.12
C GLY A 39 15.71 27.88 12.34
N VAL A 40 15.64 28.37 11.09
CA VAL A 40 16.82 28.77 10.29
C VAL A 40 16.83 30.28 10.07
N ILE A 41 17.92 30.94 10.47
CA ILE A 41 18.13 32.37 10.21
C ILE A 41 18.74 32.56 8.81
N ALA A 42 18.03 33.25 7.91
CA ALA A 42 18.63 33.73 6.67
C ALA A 42 19.54 34.92 6.96
N LEU A 43 20.84 34.75 6.69
CA LEU A 43 21.87 35.73 7.01
C LEU A 43 22.14 36.68 5.85
N ASP A 44 22.22 37.95 6.22
CA ASP A 44 22.76 39.05 5.43
C ASP A 44 24.10 39.45 6.05
N ALA A 45 24.94 40.21 5.36
CA ALA A 45 26.25 40.66 5.84
C ALA A 45 26.18 41.36 7.22
N ALA A 46 25.12 42.13 7.47
CA ALA A 46 24.88 42.76 8.77
C ALA A 46 24.51 41.75 9.87
N LYS A 47 23.64 40.78 9.54
CA LYS A 47 23.23 39.71 10.48
C LYS A 47 24.40 38.76 10.76
N PHE A 48 25.24 38.51 9.76
CA PHE A 48 26.46 37.71 9.90
C PHE A 48 27.45 38.36 10.88
N ALA A 49 27.67 39.68 10.77
CA ALA A 49 28.50 40.42 11.71
C ALA A 49 27.93 40.36 13.15
N LEU A 50 26.60 40.44 13.30
CA LEU A 50 25.92 40.31 14.59
C LEU A 50 26.03 38.89 15.18
N LEU A 51 25.93 37.85 14.34
CA LEU A 51 26.00 36.46 14.77
C LEU A 51 27.43 36.03 15.16
N THR A 52 28.46 36.66 14.57
CA THR A 52 29.89 36.27 14.69
C THR A 52 30.73 37.14 15.63
N VAL A 53 30.09 37.97 16.47
CA VAL A 53 30.76 38.78 17.50
C VAL A 53 31.65 37.89 18.40
N LYS A 54 32.83 38.40 18.78
CA LYS A 54 33.85 37.64 19.54
C LYS A 54 33.43 37.30 20.97
N ASP A 55 32.78 38.22 21.70
CA ASP A 55 32.33 38.01 23.08
C ASP A 55 30.84 37.61 23.11
N ARG A 56 30.54 36.37 22.67
CA ARG A 56 29.16 35.86 22.54
C ARG A 56 28.81 34.82 23.60
N THR A 57 27.54 34.78 24.01
CA THR A 57 27.03 33.79 24.97
C THR A 57 26.32 32.60 24.31
N TRP A 58 26.19 32.62 22.98
CA TRP A 58 25.56 31.59 22.16
C TRP A 58 26.58 30.92 21.22
N SER A 59 26.23 29.74 20.75
CA SER A 59 26.88 29.05 19.65
C SER A 59 26.05 29.19 18.37
N ALA A 60 26.68 29.11 17.21
CA ALA A 60 25.96 29.19 15.94
C ALA A 60 26.54 28.22 14.92
N SER A 61 25.69 27.54 14.18
CA SER A 61 26.10 26.77 13.01
C SER A 61 25.59 27.45 11.76
N ILE A 62 26.51 27.79 10.86
CA ILE A 62 26.21 28.53 9.64
C ILE A 62 26.46 27.63 8.44
N GLU A 63 25.42 27.36 7.66
CA GLU A 63 25.52 26.76 6.34
C GLU A 63 25.86 27.85 5.31
N PHE A 64 27.01 27.70 4.65
CA PHE A 64 27.38 28.48 3.48
C PHE A 64 26.99 27.74 2.22
N THR A 65 26.10 28.33 1.44
CA THR A 65 25.46 27.70 0.29
C THR A 65 25.42 28.64 -0.91
N ALA A 66 25.23 28.08 -2.11
CA ALA A 66 25.08 28.83 -3.35
C ALA A 66 23.90 28.25 -4.13
N ARG A 67 22.68 28.64 -3.74
CA ARG A 67 21.46 27.96 -4.21
C ARG A 67 20.89 28.56 -5.49
N SER A 68 21.38 29.70 -5.94
CA SER A 68 20.87 30.31 -7.16
C SER A 68 21.19 29.44 -8.38
N THR A 69 20.26 29.41 -9.32
CA THR A 69 20.39 28.65 -10.57
C THR A 69 21.58 29.11 -11.43
N LYS A 70 22.13 30.30 -11.14
CA LYS A 70 23.32 30.85 -11.80
C LYS A 70 24.58 30.03 -11.53
N TRP A 71 24.69 29.42 -10.34
CA TRP A 71 25.88 28.67 -9.92
C TRP A 71 25.75 27.16 -10.14
N GLY A 72 24.54 26.67 -10.44
CA GLY A 72 24.30 25.25 -10.79
C GLY A 72 24.66 24.25 -9.68
N CYS A 73 24.66 24.65 -8.40
CA CYS A 73 25.06 23.77 -7.30
C CYS A 73 23.99 22.72 -6.95
N GLY A 74 24.07 21.54 -7.57
CA GLY A 74 23.16 20.42 -7.28
C GLY A 74 23.27 19.91 -5.83
N ALA A 75 24.49 19.89 -5.28
CA ALA A 75 24.72 19.48 -3.88
C ALA A 75 24.05 20.45 -2.88
N CYS A 76 24.05 21.75 -3.16
CA CYS A 76 23.40 22.76 -2.33
C CYS A 76 21.87 22.58 -2.31
N ALA A 77 21.28 22.18 -3.44
CA ALA A 77 19.85 21.89 -3.52
C ALA A 77 19.47 20.62 -2.73
N ALA A 78 20.32 19.60 -2.75
CA ALA A 78 20.14 18.36 -1.98
C ALA A 78 20.35 18.55 -0.48
N PHE A 79 21.28 19.42 -0.07
CA PHE A 79 21.61 19.66 1.34
C PHE A 79 20.61 20.57 2.07
N ALA A 80 20.00 21.53 1.37
CA ALA A 80 19.03 22.47 1.94
C ALA A 80 17.86 21.83 2.74
N PRO A 81 17.17 20.77 2.27
CA PRO A 81 16.12 20.12 3.06
C PRO A 81 16.67 19.43 4.32
N GLU A 82 17.86 18.82 4.26
CA GLU A 82 18.50 18.18 5.40
C GLU A 82 18.86 19.22 6.47
N TRP A 83 19.47 20.34 6.07
CA TRP A 83 19.81 21.46 6.97
C TRP A 83 18.59 22.02 7.68
N ARG A 84 17.50 22.26 6.93
CA ARG A 84 16.22 22.72 7.50
C ARG A 84 15.60 21.70 8.45
N SER A 85 15.74 20.41 8.17
CA SER A 85 15.19 19.36 9.04
C SER A 85 15.85 19.36 10.42
N VAL A 86 17.18 19.57 10.46
CA VAL A 86 17.95 19.67 11.70
C VAL A 86 17.58 20.93 12.47
N ALA A 87 17.52 22.08 11.80
CA ALA A 87 17.15 23.34 12.43
C ALA A 87 15.71 23.33 12.98
N LYS A 88 14.77 22.71 12.25
CA LYS A 88 13.39 22.52 12.71
C LYS A 88 13.29 21.55 13.90
N ALA A 89 14.15 20.54 13.95
CA ALA A 89 14.25 19.66 15.11
C ALA A 89 14.83 20.40 16.33
N TRP A 90 15.81 21.30 16.12
CA TRP A 90 16.35 22.15 17.17
C TRP A 90 15.35 23.17 17.72
N ALA A 91 14.51 23.76 16.86
CA ALA A 91 13.44 24.65 17.29
C ALA A 91 12.41 23.97 18.22
N LYS A 92 12.38 22.62 18.24
CA LYS A 92 11.53 21.81 19.13
C LYS A 92 12.28 21.28 20.36
N ALA A 93 13.57 21.59 20.51
CA ALA A 93 14.38 21.18 21.66
C ALA A 93 13.90 21.88 22.95
N PRO A 94 14.27 21.37 24.15
CA PRO A 94 13.88 21.96 25.41
C PRO A 94 14.25 23.46 25.49
N LYS A 95 13.31 24.29 25.97
CA LYS A 95 13.45 25.76 26.03
C LYS A 95 14.71 26.25 26.76
N GLN A 96 15.26 25.44 27.66
CA GLN A 96 16.48 25.74 28.42
C GLN A 96 17.74 25.82 27.55
N HIS A 97 17.79 25.10 26.42
CA HIS A 97 18.94 25.08 25.51
C HIS A 97 18.65 25.64 24.13
N MET A 98 17.37 25.83 23.77
CA MET A 98 16.93 26.34 22.47
C MET A 98 17.58 27.69 22.10
N HIS A 99 17.86 28.55 23.09
CA HIS A 99 18.44 29.88 22.89
C HIS A 99 19.97 29.92 23.01
N ASP A 100 20.62 28.77 23.19
CA ASP A 100 22.09 28.67 23.33
C ASP A 100 22.77 28.32 22.01
N HIS A 101 22.01 27.87 21.00
CA HIS A 101 22.51 27.56 19.67
C HIS A 101 21.57 28.09 18.59
N PHE A 102 22.12 28.72 17.55
CA PHE A 102 21.37 29.23 16.41
C PHE A 102 21.81 28.57 15.11
N PHE A 103 20.84 28.13 14.30
CA PHE A 103 21.08 27.64 12.95
C PHE A 103 20.84 28.77 11.96
N ALA A 104 21.78 28.92 11.03
CA ALA A 104 21.73 29.99 10.06
C ALA A 104 22.18 29.51 8.68
N THR A 105 21.68 30.13 7.63
CA THR A 105 22.08 29.87 6.25
C THR A 105 22.52 31.18 5.62
N PHE A 106 23.70 31.16 5.01
CA PHE A 106 24.29 32.27 4.27
C PHE A 106 24.41 31.87 2.81
N ASP A 107 23.63 32.52 1.94
CA ASP A 107 23.67 32.29 0.50
C ASP A 107 24.70 33.22 -0.16
N PHE A 108 25.41 32.72 -1.17
CA PHE A 108 26.40 33.50 -1.92
C PHE A 108 25.81 34.79 -2.52
N ASP A 109 24.54 34.75 -2.89
CA ASP A 109 23.83 35.87 -3.51
C ASP A 109 23.02 36.73 -2.50
N ALA A 110 23.04 36.43 -1.19
CA ALA A 110 22.15 37.06 -0.19
C ALA A 110 22.24 38.60 -0.13
N ASP A 111 23.39 39.19 -0.47
CA ASP A 111 23.64 40.65 -0.48
C ASP A 111 24.46 41.11 -1.69
N GLY A 112 24.41 40.37 -2.80
CA GLY A 112 25.23 40.65 -3.97
C GLY A 112 26.73 40.66 -3.65
N SER A 113 27.43 41.77 -3.92
CA SER A 113 28.89 41.87 -3.76
C SER A 113 29.38 41.71 -2.31
N LYS A 114 28.57 42.06 -1.30
CA LYS A 114 28.94 41.90 0.12
C LYS A 114 28.90 40.44 0.56
N GLY A 115 27.99 39.65 0.01
CA GLY A 115 27.93 38.20 0.22
C GLY A 115 29.21 37.53 -0.25
N GLN A 116 29.63 37.86 -1.47
CA GLN A 116 30.85 37.32 -2.09
C GLN A 116 32.12 37.69 -1.30
N ALA A 117 32.19 38.90 -0.74
CA ALA A 117 33.31 39.34 0.08
C ALA A 117 33.49 38.48 1.35
N ILE A 118 32.38 38.06 1.99
CA ILE A 118 32.44 37.18 3.17
C ILE A 118 32.94 35.78 2.80
N PHE A 119 32.51 35.23 1.65
CA PHE A 119 33.04 33.96 1.14
C PHE A 119 34.55 34.03 0.86
N GLN A 120 35.02 35.15 0.31
CA GLN A 120 36.45 35.39 0.07
C GLN A 120 37.24 35.54 1.38
N GLN A 121 36.71 36.27 2.36
CA GLN A 121 37.34 36.44 3.68
C GLN A 121 37.50 35.11 4.42
N LEU A 122 36.53 34.21 4.28
CA LEU A 122 36.56 32.87 4.88
C LEU A 122 37.37 31.86 4.04
N GLY A 123 37.87 32.25 2.87
CA GLY A 123 38.71 31.40 2.01
C GLY A 123 37.98 30.17 1.45
N MET A 124 36.65 30.23 1.33
CA MET A 124 35.83 29.07 0.95
C MET A 124 35.85 28.86 -0.57
N LYS A 125 36.29 27.68 -1.01
CA LYS A 125 36.42 27.31 -2.43
C LYS A 125 35.29 26.41 -2.96
N SER A 126 34.45 25.89 -2.07
CA SER A 126 33.37 24.96 -2.39
C SER A 126 32.16 25.21 -1.50
N ALA A 127 30.96 24.93 -2.03
CA ALA A 127 29.70 24.92 -1.29
C ALA A 127 28.96 23.59 -1.60
N PRO A 128 28.12 23.07 -0.69
CA PRO A 128 27.81 23.59 0.64
C PRO A 128 28.92 23.29 1.67
N MET A 129 29.12 24.19 2.62
CA MET A 129 29.99 23.95 3.79
C MET A 129 29.33 24.48 5.05
N VAL A 130 29.60 23.85 6.19
CA VAL A 130 29.06 24.29 7.47
C VAL A 130 30.21 24.71 8.39
N VAL A 131 30.09 25.90 8.96
CA VAL A 131 31.03 26.42 9.95
C VAL A 131 30.30 26.54 11.28
N VAL A 132 30.87 25.93 12.31
CA VAL A 132 30.37 26.01 13.68
C VAL A 132 31.19 27.04 14.45
N TYR A 133 30.49 28.01 15.01
CA TYR A 133 31.01 29.03 15.90
C TYR A 133 30.65 28.61 17.33
N PRO A 134 31.57 28.02 18.10
CA PRO A 134 31.31 27.66 19.49
C PRO A 134 31.12 28.92 20.34
N LYS A 135 30.54 28.77 21.54
CA LYS A 135 30.40 29.85 22.52
C LYS A 135 31.77 30.40 22.93
N ASP A 136 32.69 29.48 23.25
CA ASP A 136 34.07 29.78 23.61
C ASP A 136 35.01 29.19 22.55
N GLY A 137 35.77 30.06 21.86
CA GLY A 137 36.80 29.65 20.91
C GLY A 137 36.59 30.09 19.46
N ASN A 138 37.53 29.66 18.61
CA ASN A 138 37.57 30.00 17.20
C ASN A 138 36.56 29.19 16.38
N ALA A 139 36.16 29.73 15.23
CA ALA A 139 35.29 29.05 14.28
C ALA A 139 35.92 27.73 13.80
N GLN A 140 35.13 26.66 13.77
CA GLN A 140 35.54 25.33 13.32
C GLN A 140 34.75 24.93 12.08
N LEU A 141 35.44 24.36 11.10
CA LEU A 141 34.81 23.78 9.92
C LEU A 141 34.23 22.40 10.30
N ALA A 142 32.91 22.27 10.23
CA ALA A 142 32.27 20.97 10.39
C ALA A 142 32.36 20.21 9.07
N LYS A 143 33.08 19.10 9.07
CA LYS A 143 33.20 18.21 7.91
C LYS A 143 31.96 17.31 7.87
N PHE A 144 31.06 17.60 6.94
CA PHE A 144 29.94 16.72 6.61
C PHE A 144 30.28 15.92 5.36
N ASP A 145 29.96 14.63 5.39
CA ASP A 145 30.06 13.82 4.19
C ASP A 145 28.85 14.11 3.30
N LEU A 146 29.09 14.89 2.24
CA LEU A 146 28.07 15.30 1.27
C LEU A 146 27.75 14.19 0.25
N SER A 147 28.39 13.02 0.36
CA SER A 147 28.16 11.89 -0.55
C SER A 147 26.98 11.02 -0.13
N ASP A 148 26.58 11.07 1.15
CA ASP A 148 25.49 10.25 1.68
C ASP A 148 24.51 11.04 2.55
N PHE A 149 23.49 11.64 1.91
CA PHE A 149 22.37 12.29 2.59
C PHE A 149 21.37 11.29 3.19
N SER A 150 21.63 9.97 3.10
CA SER A 150 20.76 8.95 3.71
C SER A 150 20.95 8.84 5.22
N GLN A 151 22.05 9.39 5.76
CA GLN A 151 22.35 9.41 7.19
C GLN A 151 21.90 10.75 7.83
N PRO A 152 21.37 10.76 9.05
CA PRO A 152 21.09 12.00 9.77
C PRO A 152 22.38 12.79 10.03
N ILE A 153 22.35 14.08 9.73
CA ILE A 153 23.43 15.02 10.06
C ILE A 153 23.48 15.16 11.58
N TYR A 154 24.48 14.54 12.20
CA TYR A 154 24.79 14.77 13.61
C TYR A 154 25.76 15.95 13.72
N LEU A 155 25.30 17.05 14.31
CA LEU A 155 26.21 18.08 14.82
C LEU A 155 26.59 17.68 16.24
N ASP A 156 27.87 17.40 16.48
CA ASP A 156 28.43 17.09 17.81
C ASP A 156 28.44 18.31 18.77
N THR A 157 27.72 19.38 18.42
CA THR A 157 27.69 20.67 19.14
C THR A 157 26.25 21.12 19.31
N PRO A 158 25.45 20.39 20.10
CA PRO A 158 25.14 20.75 21.50
C PRO A 158 25.07 19.52 22.45
N PRO A 159 25.01 19.69 23.80
CA PRO A 159 25.05 18.59 24.78
C PRO A 159 23.84 17.62 24.77
N THR A 160 22.93 17.74 23.80
CA THR A 160 21.68 16.96 23.74
C THR A 160 21.49 16.33 22.37
N ARG A 161 21.31 15.00 22.33
CA ARG A 161 20.94 14.28 21.09
C ARG A 161 19.59 14.76 20.57
N ILE A 162 19.56 15.26 19.35
CA ILE A 162 18.34 15.77 18.70
C ILE A 162 17.62 14.60 18.01
N PRO A 163 16.32 14.35 18.28
CA PRO A 163 15.56 13.33 17.55
C PRO A 163 15.15 13.88 16.17
N LEU A 164 15.87 13.46 15.12
CA LEU A 164 15.52 13.79 13.74
C LEU A 164 14.39 12.86 13.25
N SER A 165 13.24 13.42 12.87
CA SER A 165 12.13 12.67 12.27
C SER A 165 11.97 13.04 10.80
N ARG A 166 12.20 12.08 9.91
CA ARG A 166 11.97 12.26 8.46
C ARG A 166 10.48 12.24 8.14
N PRO A 167 10.01 13.07 7.18
CA PRO A 167 8.64 12.97 6.68
C PRO A 167 8.45 11.61 6.00
N PHE A 168 7.30 10.97 6.24
CA PHE A 168 6.97 9.67 5.66
C PHE A 168 6.55 9.85 4.18
N ASP A 169 7.15 9.07 3.27
CA ASP A 169 6.87 9.14 1.82
C ASP A 169 5.56 8.44 1.44
N TYR A 170 4.43 9.10 1.71
CA TYR A 170 3.10 8.56 1.40
C TYR A 170 2.92 8.20 -0.09
N ALA A 171 3.54 8.96 -1.01
CA ALA A 171 3.43 8.71 -2.44
C ALA A 171 4.00 7.34 -2.86
N PHE A 172 5.13 6.94 -2.26
CA PHE A 172 5.74 5.63 -2.53
C PHE A 172 4.84 4.48 -2.07
N TYR A 173 4.34 4.57 -0.84
CA TYR A 173 3.50 3.52 -0.26
C TYR A 173 2.12 3.43 -0.91
N LEU A 174 1.48 4.57 -1.23
CA LEU A 174 0.19 4.59 -1.91
C LEU A 174 0.27 4.03 -3.33
N THR A 175 1.28 4.42 -4.10
CA THR A 175 1.46 3.92 -5.47
C THR A 175 1.71 2.42 -5.48
N ARG A 176 2.55 1.92 -4.57
CA ARG A 176 2.90 0.51 -4.50
C ARG A 176 1.76 -0.36 -4.00
N SER A 177 1.02 0.10 -2.98
CA SER A 177 -0.16 -0.61 -2.48
C SER A 177 -1.30 -0.61 -3.50
N GLY A 178 -1.53 0.51 -4.20
CA GLY A 178 -2.50 0.60 -5.28
C GLY A 178 -2.17 -0.34 -6.44
N ALA A 179 -0.90 -0.39 -6.87
CA ALA A 179 -0.45 -1.30 -7.91
C ALA A 179 -0.64 -2.78 -7.51
N PHE A 180 -0.33 -3.12 -6.25
CA PHE A 180 -0.50 -4.48 -5.74
C PHE A 180 -1.99 -4.89 -5.72
N LEU A 181 -2.86 -4.03 -5.19
CA LEU A 181 -4.31 -4.29 -5.18
C LEU A 181 -4.89 -4.37 -6.59
N GLY A 182 -4.45 -3.52 -7.50
CA GLY A 182 -4.85 -3.56 -8.91
C GLY A 182 -4.45 -4.86 -9.60
N ALA A 183 -3.20 -5.32 -9.39
CA ALA A 183 -2.73 -6.60 -9.93
C ALA A 183 -3.53 -7.79 -9.37
N LEU A 184 -3.87 -7.77 -8.08
CA LEU A 184 -4.69 -8.81 -7.45
C LEU A 184 -6.11 -8.84 -8.05
N ALA A 185 -6.73 -7.67 -8.23
CA ALA A 185 -8.07 -7.57 -8.83
C ALA A 185 -8.10 -8.07 -10.29
N LEU A 186 -7.07 -7.73 -11.08
CA LEU A 186 -6.95 -8.19 -12.47
C LEU A 186 -6.73 -9.70 -12.57
N THR A 187 -5.87 -10.27 -11.73
CA THR A 187 -5.64 -11.72 -11.72
C THR A 187 -6.89 -12.48 -11.28
N TYR A 188 -7.61 -11.98 -10.27
CA TYR A 188 -8.87 -12.57 -9.83
C TYR A 188 -9.94 -12.57 -10.93
N THR A 189 -10.13 -11.44 -11.62
CA THR A 189 -11.11 -11.33 -12.72
C THR A 189 -10.70 -12.19 -13.92
N ALA A 190 -9.42 -12.24 -14.26
CA ALA A 190 -8.90 -13.10 -15.33
C ALA A 190 -9.15 -14.60 -15.07
N ILE A 191 -8.94 -15.07 -13.83
CA ILE A 191 -9.21 -16.46 -13.47
C ILE A 191 -10.72 -16.77 -13.54
N ARG A 192 -11.57 -15.87 -13.04
CA ARG A 192 -13.04 -16.03 -13.11
C ARG A 192 -13.53 -16.10 -14.54
N LEU A 193 -13.04 -15.24 -15.42
CA LEU A 193 -13.37 -15.26 -16.84
C LEU A 193 -12.90 -16.55 -17.52
N ARG A 194 -11.71 -17.06 -17.19
CA ARG A 194 -11.23 -18.35 -17.71
C ARG A 194 -12.14 -19.52 -17.31
N ILE A 195 -12.63 -19.55 -16.08
CA ILE A 195 -13.57 -20.58 -15.61
C ILE A 195 -14.92 -20.43 -16.34
N LEU A 196 -15.46 -19.21 -16.41
CA LEU A 196 -16.74 -18.92 -17.07
C LEU A 196 -16.70 -19.17 -18.59
N GLN A 197 -15.57 -18.95 -19.26
CA GLN A 197 -15.44 -19.18 -20.70
C GLN A 197 -15.06 -20.62 -21.04
N ASN A 198 -14.75 -21.47 -20.07
CA ASN A 198 -14.36 -22.84 -20.34
C ASN A 198 -15.58 -23.68 -20.77
N ARG A 199 -15.65 -23.99 -22.07
CA ARG A 199 -16.71 -24.83 -22.66
C ARG A 199 -16.88 -26.19 -21.96
N TRP A 200 -15.79 -26.76 -21.45
CA TRP A 200 -15.81 -28.09 -20.84
C TRP A 200 -16.56 -28.10 -19.52
N ILE A 201 -16.45 -27.03 -18.73
CA ILE A 201 -17.18 -26.90 -17.46
C ILE A 201 -18.68 -26.88 -17.72
N TRP A 202 -19.12 -26.08 -18.70
CA TRP A 202 -20.53 -26.01 -19.09
C TRP A 202 -21.03 -27.31 -19.72
N ALA A 203 -20.22 -27.97 -20.54
CA ALA A 203 -20.56 -29.27 -21.12
C ALA A 203 -20.75 -30.34 -20.04
N THR A 204 -19.82 -30.45 -19.08
CA THR A 204 -19.93 -31.40 -17.97
C THR A 204 -21.10 -31.05 -17.05
N ALA A 205 -21.29 -29.77 -16.73
CA ALA A 205 -22.40 -29.33 -15.87
C ALA A 205 -23.77 -29.61 -16.49
N SER A 206 -23.94 -29.30 -17.77
CA SER A 206 -25.20 -29.57 -18.49
C SER A 206 -25.49 -31.07 -18.63
N LEU A 207 -24.47 -31.89 -18.95
CA LEU A 207 -24.62 -33.34 -19.03
C LEU A 207 -24.96 -33.97 -17.67
N ALA A 208 -24.27 -33.54 -16.60
CA ALA A 208 -24.57 -34.00 -15.25
C ALA A 208 -25.99 -33.63 -14.83
N PHE A 209 -26.41 -32.39 -15.12
CA PHE A 209 -27.77 -31.92 -14.87
C PHE A 209 -28.82 -32.74 -15.62
N SER A 210 -28.61 -33.02 -16.91
CA SER A 210 -29.56 -33.83 -17.69
C SER A 210 -29.67 -35.26 -17.15
N MET A 211 -28.56 -35.87 -16.72
CA MET A 211 -28.58 -37.23 -16.15
C MET A 211 -29.30 -37.29 -14.80
N VAL A 212 -29.09 -36.30 -13.92
CA VAL A 212 -29.82 -36.19 -12.65
C VAL A 212 -31.32 -35.99 -12.89
N MET A 213 -31.69 -35.14 -13.85
CA MET A 213 -33.11 -34.93 -14.16
C MET A 213 -33.75 -36.18 -14.79
N ALA A 214 -33.04 -36.87 -15.67
CA ALA A 214 -33.49 -38.13 -16.28
C ALA A 214 -33.66 -39.26 -15.26
N SER A 215 -32.94 -39.23 -14.13
CA SER A 215 -33.09 -40.20 -13.04
C SER A 215 -34.38 -40.07 -12.23
N GLY A 216 -35.30 -39.15 -12.58
CA GLY A 216 -36.57 -38.99 -11.89
C GLY A 216 -36.54 -38.05 -10.67
N TYR A 217 -35.50 -37.22 -10.54
CA TYR A 217 -35.36 -36.27 -9.42
C TYR A 217 -36.58 -35.34 -9.27
N MET A 218 -37.12 -34.83 -10.39
CA MET A 218 -38.32 -33.98 -10.36
C MET A 218 -39.57 -34.71 -9.91
N PHE A 219 -39.75 -35.97 -10.32
CA PHE A 219 -40.88 -36.79 -9.86
C PHE A 219 -40.86 -36.95 -8.33
N ALA A 220 -39.70 -37.30 -7.78
CA ALA A 220 -39.53 -37.44 -6.34
C ALA A 220 -39.75 -36.12 -5.59
N ARG A 221 -39.30 -34.99 -6.17
CA ARG A 221 -39.44 -33.66 -5.56
C ARG A 221 -40.88 -33.16 -5.55
N ILE A 222 -41.60 -33.27 -6.67
CA ILE A 222 -42.98 -32.76 -6.79
C ILE A 222 -43.94 -33.55 -5.90
N ARG A 223 -43.78 -34.87 -5.83
CA ARG A 223 -44.66 -35.75 -5.05
C ARG A 223 -44.26 -35.91 -3.59
N GLY A 224 -43.18 -35.25 -3.15
CA GLY A 224 -42.66 -35.40 -1.79
C GLY A 224 -42.36 -36.86 -1.44
N ALA A 225 -41.74 -37.60 -2.36
CA ALA A 225 -41.55 -39.04 -2.20
C ALA A 225 -40.70 -39.36 -0.95
N PRO A 226 -41.08 -40.38 -0.15
CA PRO A 226 -40.32 -40.76 1.03
C PRO A 226 -38.93 -41.28 0.64
N TRP A 227 -37.98 -41.20 1.58
CA TRP A 227 -36.61 -41.65 1.37
C TRP A 227 -36.52 -43.16 1.09
N ALA A 228 -37.25 -43.96 1.87
CA ALA A 228 -37.35 -45.40 1.73
C ALA A 228 -38.77 -45.87 2.08
N GLY A 229 -39.14 -47.05 1.60
CA GLY A 229 -40.38 -47.73 1.96
C GLY A 229 -40.36 -48.33 3.36
N ARG A 230 -41.50 -48.93 3.76
CA ARG A 230 -41.59 -49.72 5.00
C ARG A 230 -40.55 -50.84 4.98
N GLY A 231 -39.71 -50.93 6.01
CA GLY A 231 -38.62 -51.91 6.10
C GLY A 231 -37.28 -51.48 5.46
N GLY A 232 -37.11 -50.20 5.11
CA GLY A 232 -35.81 -49.68 4.62
C GLY A 232 -35.54 -49.92 3.14
N GLN A 233 -36.55 -50.37 2.37
CA GLN A 233 -36.40 -50.61 0.93
C GLN A 233 -36.21 -49.29 0.17
N MET A 234 -35.07 -49.12 -0.50
CA MET A 234 -34.71 -47.90 -1.23
C MET A 234 -35.34 -47.77 -2.63
N VAL A 235 -35.86 -48.87 -3.19
CA VAL A 235 -36.49 -48.91 -4.53
C VAL A 235 -37.99 -49.18 -4.38
N ALA A 236 -38.82 -48.36 -5.00
CA ALA A 236 -40.28 -48.51 -4.90
C ALA A 236 -40.79 -49.59 -5.87
N PRO A 237 -41.77 -50.43 -5.47
CA PRO A 237 -42.35 -51.43 -6.36
C PRO A 237 -43.29 -50.79 -7.40
N GLY A 238 -43.27 -51.32 -8.62
CA GLY A 238 -44.14 -50.89 -9.72
C GLY A 238 -43.64 -49.67 -10.51
N ALA A 239 -44.13 -49.49 -11.74
CA ALA A 239 -43.66 -48.44 -12.66
C ALA A 239 -43.97 -47.01 -12.20
N GLN A 240 -45.12 -46.81 -11.57
CA GLN A 240 -45.68 -45.48 -11.33
C GLN A 240 -45.27 -44.86 -9.98
N SER A 241 -44.55 -45.61 -9.14
CA SER A 241 -44.06 -45.13 -7.85
C SER A 241 -42.53 -45.08 -7.82
N MET A 242 -41.98 -44.13 -7.08
CA MET A 242 -40.53 -43.93 -6.99
C MET A 242 -40.19 -43.33 -5.63
N TYR A 243 -39.10 -43.79 -5.00
CA TYR A 243 -38.58 -43.23 -3.76
C TYR A 243 -37.45 -42.25 -4.01
N ALA A 244 -37.21 -41.34 -3.07
CA ALA A 244 -36.09 -40.40 -3.17
C ALA A 244 -34.73 -41.11 -3.05
N GLY A 245 -34.64 -42.24 -2.34
CA GLY A 245 -33.47 -43.11 -2.29
C GLY A 245 -33.10 -43.70 -3.65
N GLU A 246 -34.10 -44.09 -4.44
CA GLU A 246 -33.92 -44.64 -5.78
C GLU A 246 -33.22 -43.66 -6.72
N VAL A 247 -33.60 -42.38 -6.68
CA VAL A 247 -32.96 -41.32 -7.48
C VAL A 247 -31.46 -41.21 -7.16
N ARG A 248 -31.08 -41.25 -5.88
CA ARG A 248 -29.66 -41.17 -5.47
C ARG A 248 -28.86 -42.42 -5.83
N LEU A 249 -29.53 -43.56 -5.98
CA LEU A 249 -28.92 -44.81 -6.43
C LEU A 249 -28.72 -44.82 -7.95
N VAL A 250 -29.73 -44.39 -8.72
CA VAL A 250 -29.74 -44.48 -10.19
C VAL A 250 -28.97 -43.33 -10.86
N ALA A 251 -29.04 -42.10 -10.32
CA ALA A 251 -28.34 -40.94 -10.87
C ALA A 251 -26.84 -41.14 -11.10
N PRO A 252 -26.03 -41.63 -10.12
CA PRO A 252 -24.61 -41.85 -10.35
C PRO A 252 -24.34 -42.94 -11.39
N ILE A 253 -25.19 -43.97 -11.49
CA ILE A 253 -25.06 -45.01 -12.51
C ILE A 253 -25.25 -44.42 -13.90
N TYR A 254 -26.27 -43.57 -14.10
CA TYR A 254 -26.49 -42.87 -15.36
C TYR A 254 -25.33 -41.92 -15.72
N ILE A 255 -24.80 -41.18 -14.75
CA ILE A 255 -23.65 -40.29 -14.97
C ILE A 255 -22.41 -41.09 -15.38
N LEU A 256 -22.10 -42.19 -14.67
CA LEU A 256 -20.95 -43.04 -14.95
C LEU A 256 -21.06 -43.71 -16.33
N LEU A 257 -22.23 -44.26 -16.67
CA LEU A 257 -22.47 -44.86 -17.98
C LEU A 257 -22.40 -43.81 -19.10
N GLY A 258 -23.04 -42.65 -18.92
CA GLY A 258 -22.98 -41.56 -19.88
C GLY A 258 -21.55 -41.09 -20.13
N LEU A 259 -20.74 -40.98 -19.07
CA LEU A 259 -19.33 -40.64 -19.17
C LEU A 259 -18.52 -41.73 -19.89
N ALA A 260 -18.78 -43.01 -19.61
CA ALA A 260 -18.10 -44.13 -20.27
C ALA A 260 -18.37 -44.15 -21.78
N PHE A 261 -19.63 -43.95 -22.19
CA PHE A 261 -20.00 -43.82 -23.60
C PHE A 261 -19.37 -42.58 -24.24
N TYR A 262 -19.37 -41.44 -23.54
CA TYR A 262 -18.75 -40.21 -24.02
C TYR A 262 -17.24 -40.39 -24.28
N ILE A 263 -16.51 -40.95 -23.31
CA ILE A 263 -15.07 -41.23 -23.44
C ILE A 263 -14.82 -42.11 -24.66
N LEU A 264 -15.59 -43.18 -24.83
CA LEU A 264 -15.43 -44.13 -25.93
C LEU A 264 -15.73 -43.50 -27.30
N ALA A 265 -16.74 -42.64 -27.38
CA ALA A 265 -17.18 -42.03 -28.63
C ALA A 265 -16.31 -40.85 -29.07
N THR A 266 -15.84 -40.00 -28.14
CA THR A 266 -15.18 -38.73 -28.50
C THR A 266 -13.72 -38.66 -28.09
N ILE A 267 -13.37 -39.17 -26.90
CA ILE A 267 -12.00 -39.02 -26.38
C ILE A 267 -11.07 -40.06 -27.00
N VAL A 268 -11.46 -41.34 -26.97
CA VAL A 268 -10.66 -42.46 -27.50
C VAL A 268 -10.16 -42.27 -28.94
N PRO A 269 -10.96 -41.79 -29.93
CA PRO A 269 -10.46 -41.59 -31.30
C PRO A 269 -9.50 -40.40 -31.43
N GLN A 270 -9.58 -39.42 -30.54
CA GLN A 270 -8.76 -38.20 -30.56
C GLN A 270 -7.51 -38.31 -29.68
N TYR A 271 -7.36 -39.41 -28.94
CA TYR A 271 -6.36 -39.55 -27.88
C TYR A 271 -4.98 -39.91 -28.47
N PRO A 272 -3.94 -39.05 -28.34
CA PRO A 272 -2.64 -39.25 -28.98
C PRO A 272 -1.70 -40.18 -28.19
N VAL A 273 -2.24 -41.18 -27.48
CA VAL A 273 -1.45 -42.08 -26.62
C VAL A 273 -1.02 -43.35 -27.37
N SER A 274 -0.01 -44.03 -26.83
CA SER A 274 0.44 -45.34 -27.28
C SER A 274 -0.73 -46.32 -27.49
N ARG A 275 -0.60 -47.21 -28.49
CA ARG A 275 -1.61 -48.24 -28.84
C ARG A 275 -2.06 -49.07 -27.63
N ALA A 276 -1.18 -49.28 -26.65
CA ALA A 276 -1.51 -49.99 -25.41
C ALA A 276 -2.46 -49.18 -24.50
N GLY A 277 -2.19 -47.88 -24.30
CA GLY A 277 -3.04 -47.01 -23.48
C GLY A 277 -4.45 -46.86 -24.06
N GLN A 278 -4.57 -46.71 -25.38
CA GLN A 278 -5.88 -46.66 -26.04
C GLN A 278 -6.70 -47.94 -25.81
N ARG A 279 -6.08 -49.12 -25.93
CA ARG A 279 -6.73 -50.42 -25.68
C ARG A 279 -7.21 -50.54 -24.23
N ILE A 280 -6.40 -50.09 -23.27
CA ILE A 280 -6.78 -50.11 -21.84
C ILE A 280 -8.02 -49.26 -21.60
N VAL A 281 -8.06 -48.04 -22.16
CA VAL A 281 -9.23 -47.14 -22.01
C VAL A 281 -10.47 -47.74 -22.66
N VAL A 282 -10.34 -48.34 -23.85
CA VAL A 282 -11.46 -49.02 -24.52
C VAL A 282 -11.97 -50.19 -23.69
N TYR A 283 -11.10 -51.10 -23.25
CA TYR A 283 -11.52 -52.28 -22.48
C TYR A 283 -12.10 -51.89 -21.12
N SER A 284 -11.48 -50.95 -20.41
CA SER A 284 -12.01 -50.47 -19.12
C SER A 284 -13.37 -49.78 -19.27
N SER A 285 -13.56 -48.94 -20.29
CA SER A 285 -14.85 -48.27 -20.54
C SER A 285 -15.94 -49.27 -20.95
N SER A 286 -15.63 -50.21 -21.82
CA SER A 286 -16.56 -51.29 -22.22
C SER A 286 -16.95 -52.17 -21.04
N LEU A 287 -15.99 -52.51 -20.17
CA LEU A 287 -16.24 -53.30 -18.97
C LEU A 287 -17.14 -52.54 -17.97
N LEU A 288 -16.88 -51.25 -17.77
CA LEU A 288 -17.71 -50.38 -16.94
C LEU A 288 -19.15 -50.29 -17.48
N ILE A 289 -19.32 -50.15 -18.79
CA ILE A 289 -20.64 -50.15 -19.44
C ILE A 289 -21.36 -51.47 -19.20
N PHE A 290 -20.68 -52.59 -19.40
CA PHE A 290 -21.26 -53.93 -19.23
C PHE A 290 -21.76 -54.15 -17.79
N PHE A 291 -20.92 -53.88 -16.78
CA PHE A 291 -21.31 -54.03 -15.38
C PHE A 291 -22.35 -53.00 -14.93
N GLY A 292 -22.20 -51.74 -15.32
CA GLY A 292 -23.14 -50.69 -14.96
C GLY A 292 -24.52 -50.92 -15.56
N TYR A 293 -24.60 -51.39 -16.81
CA TYR A 293 -25.86 -51.74 -17.43
C TYR A 293 -26.48 -53.01 -16.83
N SER A 294 -25.66 -54.01 -16.46
CA SER A 294 -26.16 -55.17 -15.71
C SER A 294 -26.78 -54.76 -14.37
N LEU A 295 -26.15 -53.84 -13.64
CA LEU A 295 -26.69 -53.28 -12.40
C LEU A 295 -28.05 -52.59 -12.62
N LEU A 296 -28.20 -51.82 -13.71
CA LEU A 296 -29.48 -51.21 -14.06
C LEU A 296 -30.58 -52.24 -14.32
N ILE A 297 -30.27 -53.33 -15.02
CA ILE A 297 -31.24 -54.41 -15.27
C ILE A 297 -31.63 -55.09 -13.96
N VAL A 298 -30.69 -55.31 -13.03
CA VAL A 298 -31.00 -55.85 -11.69
C VAL A 298 -31.95 -54.92 -10.93
N LEU A 299 -31.67 -53.61 -10.89
CA LEU A 299 -32.56 -52.62 -10.25
C LEU A 299 -33.93 -52.58 -10.92
N PHE A 300 -33.96 -52.63 -12.25
CA PHE A 300 -35.20 -52.67 -13.02
C PHE A 300 -36.04 -53.90 -12.71
N ARG A 301 -35.40 -55.08 -12.52
CA ARG A 301 -36.10 -56.32 -12.13
C ARG A 301 -36.66 -56.29 -10.72
N ILE A 302 -35.97 -55.62 -9.79
CA ILE A 302 -36.51 -55.41 -8.44
C ILE A 302 -37.80 -54.60 -8.53
N LYS A 303 -37.84 -53.60 -9.42
CA LYS A 303 -39.01 -52.75 -9.67
C LYS A 303 -40.13 -53.48 -10.43
N MET A 304 -39.76 -54.28 -11.43
CA MET A 304 -40.62 -55.07 -12.31
C MET A 304 -40.25 -56.55 -12.26
N ARG A 305 -40.88 -57.30 -11.35
CA ARG A 305 -40.58 -58.73 -11.15
C ARG A 305 -40.85 -59.61 -12.37
N SER A 306 -41.75 -59.18 -13.26
CA SER A 306 -42.10 -59.89 -14.49
C SER A 306 -41.06 -59.77 -15.61
N TYR A 307 -40.04 -58.91 -15.46
CA TYR A 307 -39.03 -58.75 -16.51
C TYR A 307 -38.15 -60.01 -16.64
N PRO A 308 -38.14 -60.67 -17.81
CA PRO A 308 -37.54 -62.00 -17.94
C PRO A 308 -36.02 -61.98 -18.13
N TYR A 309 -35.49 -60.95 -18.78
CA TYR A 309 -34.08 -60.91 -19.20
C TYR A 309 -33.12 -60.59 -18.04
N ARG A 310 -31.89 -61.13 -18.12
CA ARG A 310 -30.71 -60.80 -17.29
C ARG A 310 -29.49 -60.79 -18.19
N ILE A 311 -28.47 -60.06 -17.78
CA ILE A 311 -27.18 -60.04 -18.48
C ILE A 311 -26.16 -60.78 -17.62
N LEU A 312 -25.98 -60.29 -16.39
CA LEU A 312 -25.29 -60.98 -15.30
C LEU A 312 -26.27 -61.34 -14.18
#